data_AF-K1TEZ9-F1
#
_entry.id   AF-K1TEZ9-F1
#
_cell.length_a   1.000
_cell.length_b   1.000
_cell.length_c   1.000
_cell.angle_alpha   90.00
_cell.angle_beta   90.00
_cell.angle_gamma   90.00
#
_symmetry.space_group_name_H-M   'P 1'
#
loop_
_entity.id
_entity.type
_entity.pdbx_description
1 polymer ?
#
loop_
_entity_poly.entity_id
_entity_poly.type
_entity_poly.pdbx_seq_one_letter_code
_entity_poly.pdbx_strand_id
1 'polypeptide(L)'
;MLFHGQVQAVWDLEVQKSTPYAAQMAAETAAKAALVHGLKSVDVFVKGPGSGREAAIRALQACGIDVVSIKDVTPVPHNGCRPPKRRRV
;
A
#
# COMPACT_ATOMS: atom_id res chain seq x y z
N MET A 1 -17.26 -15.20 -5.34
CA MET A 1 -16.29 -14.94 -6.43
C MET A 1 -15.86 -13.46 -6.51
N LEU A 2 -15.94 -12.73 -5.39
CA LEU A 2 -15.28 -11.45 -5.18
C LEU A 2 -14.28 -11.72 -4.05
N PHE A 3 -13.02 -11.35 -4.24
CA PHE A 3 -12.03 -11.28 -3.17
C PHE A 3 -12.46 -10.19 -2.17
N HIS A 4 -13.50 -10.47 -1.38
CA HIS A 4 -13.76 -9.84 -0.09
C HIS A 4 -12.97 -10.56 1.02
N GLY A 5 -11.91 -11.27 0.65
CA GLY A 5 -10.93 -11.79 1.59
C GLY A 5 -10.19 -10.63 2.20
N GLN A 6 -10.66 -10.18 3.36
CA GLN A 6 -9.77 -9.62 4.35
C GLN A 6 -8.69 -10.66 4.59
N VAL A 7 -7.56 -10.51 3.90
CA VAL A 7 -6.33 -11.19 4.28
C VAL A 7 -5.97 -10.55 5.62
N GLN A 8 -6.47 -11.17 6.68
CA GLN A 8 -6.05 -10.96 8.05
C GLN A 8 -4.58 -11.40 8.09
N ALA A 9 -3.67 -10.54 7.61
CA ALA A 9 -2.26 -10.70 7.88
C ALA A 9 -2.11 -10.51 9.39
N VAL A 10 -2.01 -11.62 10.09
CA VAL A 10 -1.84 -11.69 11.54
C VAL A 10 -0.52 -11.00 11.88
N TRP A 11 -0.64 -9.80 12.44
CA TRP A 11 0.20 -9.18 13.47
C TRP A 11 1.69 -9.54 13.50
N ASP A 12 2.54 -8.64 13.00
CA ASP A 12 3.90 -8.45 13.49
C ASP A 12 4.10 -7.01 14.01
N LEU A 13 4.09 -6.92 15.35
CA LEU A 13 4.83 -6.07 16.28
C LEU A 13 5.00 -4.55 16.02
N GLU A 14 4.85 -3.79 17.11
CA GLU A 14 4.70 -2.34 17.25
C GLU A 14 5.83 -1.44 16.75
N VAL A 15 6.87 -1.92 16.06
CA VAL A 15 8.06 -1.09 15.81
C VAL A 15 8.35 -1.05 14.31
N GLN A 16 8.31 0.15 13.71
CA GLN A 16 8.67 0.49 12.31
C GLN A 16 7.58 0.48 11.20
N LYS A 17 6.29 0.67 11.54
CA LYS A 17 5.19 0.82 10.53
C LYS A 17 5.38 1.99 9.55
N SER A 18 6.18 2.99 9.89
CA SER A 18 6.45 4.17 9.05
C SER A 18 7.71 4.04 8.18
N THR A 19 8.36 2.87 8.17
CA THR A 19 9.59 2.65 7.39
C THR A 19 9.30 2.10 6.01
N PRO A 20 10.15 2.42 5.01
CA PRO A 20 10.03 1.85 3.68
C PRO A 20 10.27 0.32 3.67
N TYR A 21 11.09 -0.20 4.59
CA TYR A 21 11.37 -1.63 4.69
C TYR A 21 10.12 -2.45 5.06
N ALA A 22 9.33 -1.96 6.03
CA ALA A 22 8.06 -2.60 6.38
C ALA A 22 7.08 -2.62 5.19
N ALA A 23 7.04 -1.55 4.39
CA ALA A 23 6.20 -1.47 3.20
C ALA A 23 6.60 -2.49 2.12
N GLN A 24 7.90 -2.71 1.92
CA GLN A 24 8.41 -3.73 1.02
C GLN A 24 7.98 -5.14 1.46
N MET A 25 8.22 -5.51 2.73
CA MET A 25 7.87 -6.84 3.25
C MET A 25 6.37 -7.14 3.13
N ALA A 26 5.52 -6.14 3.39
CA ALA A 26 4.07 -6.25 3.21
C ALA A 26 3.68 -6.47 1.74
N ALA A 27 4.29 -5.70 0.83
CA ALA A 27 4.04 -5.82 -0.61
C ALA A 27 4.50 -7.18 -1.17
N GLU A 28 5.65 -7.69 -0.75
CA GLU A 28 6.15 -9.01 -1.15
C GLU A 28 5.22 -10.15 -0.71
N THR A 29 4.70 -10.06 0.53
CA THR A 29 3.76 -11.06 1.06
C THR A 29 2.46 -11.06 0.26
N ALA A 30 1.94 -9.86 -0.06
CA ALA A 30 0.75 -9.70 -0.88
C ALA A 30 0.99 -10.21 -2.33
N ALA A 31 2.15 -9.93 -2.91
CA ALA A 31 2.51 -10.40 -4.25
C ALA A 31 2.61 -11.93 -4.32
N LYS A 32 3.22 -12.57 -3.31
CA LYS A 32 3.30 -14.04 -3.22
C LYS A 32 1.91 -14.68 -3.19
N ALA A 33 0.98 -14.12 -2.43
CA ALA A 33 -0.40 -14.58 -2.43
C ALA A 33 -1.08 -14.36 -3.79
N ALA A 34 -0.84 -13.22 -4.44
CA ALA A 34 -1.37 -12.89 -5.77
C ALA A 34 -0.87 -13.83 -6.88
N LEU A 35 0.39 -14.27 -6.82
CA LEU A 35 0.98 -15.21 -7.78
C LEU A 35 0.28 -16.58 -7.76
N VAL A 36 -0.13 -17.06 -6.58
CA VAL A 36 -0.92 -18.31 -6.46
C VAL A 36 -2.24 -18.22 -7.23
N HIS A 37 -2.78 -17.00 -7.36
CA HIS A 37 -4.02 -16.73 -8.09
C HIS A 37 -3.80 -16.40 -9.58
N GLY A 38 -2.57 -16.47 -10.08
CA GLY A 38 -2.26 -16.26 -11.50
C GLY A 38 -2.37 -14.81 -11.96
N LEU A 39 -2.29 -13.85 -11.04
CA LEU A 39 -2.33 -12.42 -11.38
C LEU A 39 -1.03 -12.01 -12.08
N LYS A 40 -1.17 -11.55 -13.33
CA LYS A 40 -0.05 -11.07 -14.16
C LYS A 40 0.05 -9.54 -14.18
N SER A 41 -1.08 -8.86 -14.08
CA SER A 41 -1.17 -7.41 -14.25
C SER A 41 -2.05 -6.80 -13.16
N VAL A 42 -1.61 -5.71 -12.54
CA VAL A 42 -2.31 -5.09 -11.40
C VAL A 42 -2.34 -3.57 -11.55
N ASP A 43 -3.49 -2.99 -11.18
CA ASP A 43 -3.67 -1.54 -11.00
C ASP A 43 -3.36 -1.15 -9.56
N VAL A 44 -2.42 -0.23 -9.37
CA VAL A 44 -1.97 0.20 -8.04
C VAL A 44 -2.68 1.48 -7.63
N PHE A 45 -3.45 1.40 -6.55
CA PHE A 45 -4.11 2.54 -5.94
C PHE A 45 -3.36 2.96 -4.67
N VAL A 46 -2.76 4.16 -4.69
CA VAL A 46 -2.03 4.71 -3.55
C VAL A 46 -2.90 5.70 -2.81
N LYS A 47 -2.89 5.66 -1.48
CA LYS A 47 -3.55 6.66 -0.64
C LYS A 47 -2.56 7.38 0.27
N GLY A 48 -2.56 8.70 0.18
CA GLY A 48 -1.86 9.58 1.11
C GLY A 48 -0.36 9.73 0.82
N PRO A 49 0.25 10.83 1.30
CA PRO A 49 1.69 11.00 1.28
C PRO A 49 2.33 10.11 2.35
N GLY A 50 3.35 9.34 1.98
CA GLY A 50 4.07 8.47 2.92
C GLY A 50 5.35 7.88 2.31
N SER A 51 6.32 7.60 3.19
CA SER A 51 7.64 7.02 2.86
C SER A 51 7.56 5.63 2.22
N GLY A 52 6.47 4.90 2.43
CA GLY A 52 6.28 3.53 1.91
C GLY A 52 5.75 3.44 0.48
N ARG A 53 5.34 4.56 -0.16
CA ARG A 53 4.68 4.56 -1.47
C ARG A 53 5.53 3.92 -2.55
N GLU A 54 6.74 4.42 -2.74
CA GLU A 54 7.62 3.95 -3.82
C GLU A 54 8.21 2.58 -3.49
N ALA A 55 8.54 2.33 -2.23
CA ALA A 55 9.08 1.04 -1.79
C ALA A 55 8.11 -0.11 -2.10
N ALA A 56 6.82 0.07 -1.83
CA ALA A 56 5.80 -0.92 -2.14
C ALA A 56 5.65 -1.16 -3.66
N ILE A 57 5.61 -0.10 -4.47
CA ILE A 57 5.46 -0.22 -5.93
C ILE A 57 6.65 -0.99 -6.54
N ARG A 58 7.87 -0.66 -6.11
CA ARG A 58 9.08 -1.33 -6.59
C ARG A 58 9.13 -2.80 -6.17
N ALA A 59 8.69 -3.10 -4.94
CA ALA A 59 8.60 -4.49 -4.45
C ALA A 59 7.62 -5.34 -5.28
N LEU A 60 6.46 -4.78 -5.65
CA LEU A 60 5.49 -5.46 -6.50
C LEU A 60 6.07 -5.77 -7.89
N GLN A 61 6.82 -4.83 -8.48
CA GLN A 61 7.51 -5.04 -9.75
C GLN A 61 8.61 -6.11 -9.62
N ALA A 62 9.37 -6.11 -8.52
CA ALA A 62 10.41 -7.11 -8.27
C ALA A 62 9.86 -8.53 -8.11
N CYS A 63 8.62 -8.68 -7.64
CA CYS A 63 7.92 -9.97 -7.57
C CYS A 63 7.37 -10.46 -8.92
N GLY A 64 7.58 -9.74 -10.02
CA GLY A 64 7.18 -10.16 -11.36
C GLY A 64 5.72 -9.89 -11.71
N ILE A 65 5.09 -8.92 -11.04
CA ILE A 65 3.74 -8.43 -11.36
C ILE A 65 3.87 -7.17 -12.20
N ASP A 66 3.23 -7.15 -13.37
CA ASP A 66 3.21 -5.97 -14.24
C ASP A 66 2.27 -4.88 -13.68
N VAL A 67 2.83 -3.71 -13.40
CA VAL A 67 2.06 -2.55 -12.94
C VAL A 67 1.54 -1.80 -14.15
N VAL A 68 0.23 -1.88 -14.41
CA VAL A 68 -0.40 -1.26 -15.59
C VAL A 68 -0.68 0.22 -15.36
N SER A 69 -1.20 0.56 -14.18
CA SER A 69 -1.47 1.95 -13.82
C SER A 69 -1.19 2.22 -12.36
N ILE A 70 -0.73 3.44 -12.09
CA ILE A 70 -0.52 3.97 -10.74
C ILE A 70 -1.48 5.13 -10.57
N LYS A 71 -2.51 4.96 -9.73
CA LYS A 71 -3.50 5.99 -9.43
C LYS A 71 -3.34 6.47 -8.00
N ASP A 72 -3.13 7.77 -7.85
CA ASP A 72 -3.15 8.42 -6.54
C ASP A 72 -4.59 8.76 -6.18
N VAL A 73 -5.09 8.13 -5.11
CA VAL A 73 -6.44 8.34 -4.56
C VAL A 73 -6.33 9.07 -3.22
N THR A 74 -5.34 9.96 -3.08
CA THR A 74 -5.23 10.83 -1.91
C THR A 74 -6.45 11.75 -1.86
N PRO A 75 -7.25 11.73 -0.78
CA PRO A 75 -8.42 12.58 -0.68
C PRO A 75 -7.99 14.05 -0.58
N VAL A 76 -8.37 14.85 -1.57
CA VAL A 76 -8.18 16.31 -1.55
C VAL A 76 -9.44 16.93 -0.93
N PRO A 77 -9.35 17.58 0.25
CA PRO A 77 -10.50 18.20 0.86
C PRO A 77 -10.88 19.50 0.14
N HIS A 78 -12.08 19.56 -0.45
CA HIS A 78 -12.65 20.78 -1.02
C HIS A 78 -13.25 21.65 0.09
N ASN A 79 -12.42 22.42 0.80
CA ASN A 79 -12.83 23.34 1.88
C ASN A 79 -13.78 22.71 2.93
N GLY A 80 -13.56 21.43 3.25
CA GLY A 80 -14.34 20.68 4.24
C GLY A 80 -13.93 20.97 5.70
N CYS A 81 -13.82 19.92 6.53
CA CYS A 81 -13.43 20.06 7.93
C CYS A 81 -12.05 20.75 8.06
N ARG A 82 -11.96 21.75 8.94
CA ARG A 82 -10.70 22.44 9.27
C ARG A 82 -9.67 21.41 9.76
N PRO A 83 -8.48 21.33 9.15
CA PRO A 83 -7.40 20.49 9.65
C PRO A 83 -7.08 20.81 11.12
N PRO A 84 -6.70 19.80 11.92
CA PRO A 84 -6.39 20.00 13.33
C PRO A 84 -5.30 21.06 13.49
N LYS A 85 -5.44 21.88 14.55
CA LYS A 85 -4.46 22.93 14.87
C LYS A 85 -3.06 22.34 14.86
N ARG A 86 -2.13 23.00 14.14
CA ARG A 86 -0.73 22.58 14.05
C ARG A 86 -0.20 22.30 15.46
N ARG A 87 0.30 21.08 15.66
CA ARG A 87 0.91 20.67 16.92
C ARG A 87 2.09 21.59 17.22
N ARG A 88 2.11 22.17 18.41
CA ARG A 88 3.28 22.87 18.94
C ARG A 88 4.18 21.78 19.52
N VAL A 89 5.40 21.72 19.03
CA VAL A 89 6.50 20.95 19.63
C VAL A 89 7.30 21.94 20.45
#